data_AF-A0A1M6FGF0-F1
#
_entry.id   AF-A0A1M6FGF0-F1
#
_cell.length_a   1.000
_cell.length_b   1.000
_cell.length_c   1.000
_cell.angle_alpha   90.00
_cell.angle_beta   90.00
_cell.angle_gamma   90.00
#
_symmetry.space_group_name_H-M   'P 1'
#
loop_
_entity.id
_entity.type
_entity.pdbx_description
1 polymer ?
#
loop_
_entity_poly.entity_id
_entity_poly.type
_entity_poly.pdbx_seq_one_letter_code
_entity_poly.pdbx_strand_id
1 'polypeptide(L)'
;MSRLTPPRPHTPLTDLQWHALAPYVLPRSPQGRRTADLRARMNAIFHLAHTPGEPWKNLPAHYGNAQSVARFFRRLTHAGLWHRLLEALPALAPTHPLRQLEYAICRATRRAARIGGMPLLLLIRKLGLHTALNGPPWLLPNPLLSEMLARLPPPRLAPTRAAIAAARQHFKSLAWLARAALGRKSIPRVVRYGWP
;
A
#
# COMPACT_ATOMS: atom_id res chain seq x y z
N MET A 1 0.13 -12.63 -10.80
CA MET A 1 0.03 -11.58 -11.85
C MET A 1 -0.26 -10.25 -11.16
N SER A 2 0.48 -9.18 -11.49
CA SER A 2 0.20 -7.85 -10.95
C SER A 2 -1.02 -7.23 -11.62
N ARG A 3 -1.92 -6.63 -10.83
CA ARG A 3 -3.11 -5.93 -11.35
C ARG A 3 -3.20 -4.50 -10.86
N LEU A 4 -3.71 -3.64 -11.74
CA LEU A 4 -4.13 -2.29 -11.41
C LEU A 4 -5.66 -2.29 -11.28
N THR A 5 -6.17 -1.78 -10.16
CA THR A 5 -7.61 -1.57 -9.97
C THR A 5 -8.03 -0.37 -10.82
N PRO A 6 -9.12 -0.46 -11.61
CA PRO A 6 -9.58 0.67 -12.42
C PRO A 6 -9.95 1.86 -11.53
N PRO A 7 -9.61 3.10 -11.94
CA PRO A 7 -9.95 4.29 -11.18
C PRO A 7 -11.47 4.45 -11.08
N ARG A 8 -11.94 4.84 -9.91
CA ARG A 8 -13.37 5.10 -9.65
C ARG A 8 -13.51 6.47 -9.00
N PRO A 9 -14.54 7.26 -9.37
CA PRO A 9 -14.82 8.51 -8.68
C PRO A 9 -15.21 8.22 -7.24
N HIS A 10 -14.88 9.16 -6.35
CA HIS A 10 -15.33 9.07 -4.97
C HIS A 10 -16.85 9.25 -4.91
N THR A 11 -17.52 8.33 -4.25
CA THR A 11 -18.93 8.42 -3.88
C THR A 11 -19.08 8.17 -2.37
N PRO A 12 -20.07 8.77 -1.71
CA PRO A 12 -20.39 8.42 -0.34
C PRO A 12 -20.70 6.93 -0.22
N LEU A 13 -20.20 6.29 0.84
CA LEU A 13 -20.44 4.88 1.11
C LEU A 13 -21.94 4.59 1.16
N THR A 14 -22.40 3.62 0.39
CA THR A 14 -23.76 3.09 0.49
C THR A 14 -23.93 2.27 1.76
N ASP A 15 -25.16 1.97 2.15
CA ASP A 15 -25.42 1.15 3.34
C ASP A 15 -24.78 -0.24 3.19
N LEU A 16 -24.94 -0.88 2.03
CA LEU A 16 -24.35 -2.20 1.76
C LEU A 16 -22.82 -2.17 1.85
N GLN A 17 -22.18 -1.15 1.27
CA GLN A 17 -20.74 -0.96 1.35
C GLN A 17 -20.27 -0.73 2.80
N TRP A 18 -21.02 0.07 3.56
CA TRP A 18 -20.75 0.30 4.97
C TRP A 18 -20.89 -0.97 5.80
N HIS A 19 -21.96 -1.74 5.64
CA HIS A 19 -22.16 -3.00 6.36
C HIS A 19 -21.06 -4.02 6.05
N ALA A 20 -20.56 -4.07 4.82
CA ALA A 20 -19.42 -4.92 4.46
C ALA A 20 -18.08 -4.43 5.08
N LEU A 21 -17.91 -3.12 5.27
CA LEU A 21 -16.69 -2.50 5.78
C LEU A 21 -16.65 -2.44 7.32
N ALA A 22 -17.80 -2.22 7.96
CA ALA A 22 -17.93 -1.96 9.40
C ALA A 22 -17.27 -3.04 10.28
N PRO A 23 -17.38 -4.35 9.98
CA PRO A 23 -16.73 -5.40 10.78
C PRO A 23 -15.20 -5.24 10.89
N TYR A 24 -14.56 -4.61 9.91
CA TYR A 24 -13.11 -4.37 9.92
C TYR A 24 -12.73 -3.11 10.72
N VAL A 25 -13.61 -2.10 10.70
CA VAL A 25 -13.38 -0.76 11.28
C VAL A 25 -13.73 -0.71 12.76
N LEU A 26 -14.74 -1.46 13.18
CA LEU A 26 -15.19 -1.48 14.58
C LEU A 26 -14.07 -2.03 15.47
N PRO A 27 -13.69 -1.30 16.54
CA PRO A 27 -12.72 -1.81 17.50
C PRO A 27 -13.29 -3.07 18.17
N ARG A 28 -12.48 -4.12 18.30
CA ARG A 28 -12.84 -5.33 19.04
C ARG A 28 -12.93 -5.11 20.56
N SER A 29 -12.34 -4.01 21.07
CA SER A 29 -12.36 -3.69 22.51
C SER A 29 -13.46 -2.68 22.84
N PRO A 30 -14.23 -2.88 23.93
CA PRO A 30 -15.26 -1.96 24.39
C PRO A 30 -14.71 -0.72 25.11
N GLN A 31 -13.38 -0.62 25.28
CA GLN A 31 -12.76 0.44 26.08
C GLN A 31 -12.61 1.75 25.28
N GLY A 32 -13.15 2.84 25.86
CA GLY A 32 -12.99 4.22 25.38
C GLY A 32 -14.27 4.86 24.83
N ARG A 33 -14.24 6.19 24.64
CA ARG A 33 -15.37 6.95 24.11
C ARG A 33 -15.72 6.47 22.70
N ARG A 34 -16.97 6.01 22.53
CA ARG A 34 -17.52 5.64 21.22
C ARG A 34 -17.34 6.81 20.25
N THR A 35 -16.75 6.51 19.09
CA THR A 35 -16.69 7.47 18.01
C THR A 35 -18.10 7.60 17.43
N ALA A 36 -18.70 8.78 17.50
CA ALA A 36 -20.10 9.02 17.10
C ALA A 36 -20.39 8.51 15.68
N ASP A 37 -19.62 8.93 14.68
CA ASP A 37 -19.88 8.58 13.29
C ASP A 37 -18.67 7.93 12.60
N LEU A 38 -18.55 6.60 12.72
CA LEU A 38 -17.48 5.84 12.06
C LEU A 38 -17.60 5.87 10.52
N ARG A 39 -18.83 5.79 10.00
CA ARG A 39 -19.10 5.86 8.55
C ARG A 39 -18.67 7.19 7.97
N ALA A 40 -19.04 8.31 8.61
CA ALA A 40 -18.64 9.64 8.18
C ALA A 40 -17.11 9.80 8.15
N ARG A 41 -16.40 9.26 9.15
CA ARG A 41 -14.93 9.26 9.16
C ARG A 41 -14.32 8.42 8.04
N MET A 42 -14.89 7.25 7.74
CA MET A 42 -14.42 6.44 6.61
C MET A 42 -14.70 7.12 5.26
N ASN A 43 -15.87 7.76 5.09
CA ASN A 43 -16.17 8.60 3.94
C ASN A 43 -15.13 9.71 3.76
N ALA A 44 -14.82 10.45 4.84
CA ALA A 44 -13.80 11.50 4.83
C ALA A 44 -12.40 10.98 4.44
N ILE A 45 -12.01 9.82 4.98
CA ILE A 45 -10.74 9.16 4.63
C ILE A 45 -10.72 8.80 3.15
N PHE A 46 -11.79 8.19 2.64
CA PHE A 46 -11.86 7.79 1.24
C PHE A 46 -11.88 9.00 0.31
N HIS A 47 -12.65 10.04 0.61
CA HIS A 47 -12.64 11.30 -0.14
C HIS A 47 -11.21 11.81 -0.33
N LEU A 48 -10.49 11.98 0.78
CA LEU A 48 -9.13 12.49 0.73
C LEU A 48 -8.12 11.51 0.12
N ALA A 49 -8.40 10.20 0.14
CA ALA A 49 -7.55 9.20 -0.52
C ALA A 49 -7.63 9.27 -2.05
N HIS A 50 -8.78 9.67 -2.59
CA HIS A 50 -8.96 9.84 -4.04
C HIS A 50 -8.18 11.02 -4.57
N THR A 51 -8.00 12.09 -3.80
CA THR A 51 -7.20 13.26 -4.18
C THR A 51 -5.70 13.03 -3.90
N PRO A 52 -4.86 12.76 -4.92
CA PRO A 52 -3.44 12.49 -4.70
C PRO A 52 -2.73 13.72 -4.14
N GLY A 53 -1.93 13.55 -3.09
CA GLY A 53 -1.09 14.61 -2.52
C GLY A 53 -1.80 15.61 -1.61
N GLU A 54 -3.14 15.55 -1.52
CA GLU A 54 -3.92 16.47 -0.70
C GLU A 54 -3.61 16.29 0.80
N PRO A 55 -3.28 17.36 1.54
CA PRO A 55 -3.01 17.26 2.97
C PRO A 55 -4.32 17.17 3.77
N TRP A 56 -4.27 16.55 4.96
CA TRP A 56 -5.45 16.42 5.84
C TRP A 56 -6.12 17.74 6.19
N LYS A 57 -5.34 18.83 6.30
CA LYS A 57 -5.85 20.17 6.61
C LYS A 57 -6.85 20.72 5.58
N ASN A 58 -6.83 20.20 4.34
CA ASN A 58 -7.70 20.65 3.26
C ASN A 58 -8.98 19.78 3.16
N LEU A 59 -9.25 18.93 4.15
CA LEU A 59 -10.50 18.17 4.20
C LEU A 59 -11.70 19.15 4.28
N PRO A 60 -12.73 18.99 3.44
CA PRO A 60 -13.92 19.83 3.49
C PRO A 60 -14.60 19.85 4.87
N ALA A 61 -15.08 21.02 5.30
CA ALA A 61 -15.64 21.24 6.64
C ALA A 61 -16.85 20.34 6.96
N HIS A 62 -17.64 19.93 5.95
CA HIS A 62 -18.78 19.04 6.13
C HIS A 62 -18.40 17.61 6.61
N TYR A 63 -17.13 17.20 6.45
CA TYR A 63 -16.62 15.95 7.03
C TYR A 63 -16.21 16.10 8.51
N GLY A 64 -16.35 17.30 9.08
CA GLY A 64 -15.96 17.63 10.44
C GLY A 64 -14.47 17.92 10.59
N ASN A 65 -13.97 17.77 11.83
CA ASN A 65 -12.61 18.17 12.16
C ASN A 65 -11.55 17.27 11.50
N ALA A 66 -10.78 17.84 10.58
CA ALA A 66 -9.67 17.22 9.85
C ALA A 66 -8.66 16.49 10.75
N GLN A 67 -8.29 17.07 11.90
CA GLN A 67 -7.32 16.47 12.82
C GLN A 67 -7.88 15.19 13.46
N SER A 68 -9.18 15.18 13.76
CA SER A 68 -9.87 14.00 14.31
C SER A 68 -9.90 12.86 13.29
N VAL A 69 -10.18 13.16 12.02
CA VAL A 69 -10.14 12.18 10.92
C VAL A 69 -8.73 11.64 10.72
N ALA A 70 -7.71 12.52 10.72
CA ALA A 70 -6.31 12.10 10.58
C ALA A 70 -5.85 11.21 11.75
N ARG A 71 -6.24 11.54 12.99
CA ARG A 71 -5.94 10.71 14.18
C ARG A 71 -6.62 9.36 14.10
N PHE A 72 -7.88 9.32 13.64
CA PHE A 72 -8.62 8.09 13.42
C PHE A 72 -7.96 7.22 12.35
N PHE A 73 -7.57 7.79 11.22
CA PHE A 73 -6.82 7.10 10.16
C PHE A 73 -5.53 6.47 10.69
N ARG A 74 -4.72 7.23 11.46
CA ARG A 74 -3.49 6.70 12.07
C ARG A 74 -3.80 5.52 12.99
N ARG A 75 -4.82 5.64 13.85
CA ARG A 75 -5.25 4.56 14.76
C ARG A 75 -5.63 3.30 13.99
N LEU A 76 -6.43 3.42 12.94
CA LEU A 76 -6.82 2.28 12.09
C LEU A 76 -5.60 1.65 11.40
N THR A 77 -4.65 2.49 10.96
CA THR A 77 -3.43 2.02 10.31
C THR A 77 -2.55 1.23 11.26
N HIS A 78 -2.34 1.73 12.48
CA HIS A 78 -1.61 1.00 13.53
C HIS A 78 -2.33 -0.29 13.95
N ALA A 79 -3.67 -0.30 13.94
CA ALA A 79 -4.48 -1.49 14.17
C ALA A 79 -4.52 -2.47 12.98
N GLY A 80 -3.70 -2.27 11.94
CA GLY A 80 -3.59 -3.17 10.80
C GLY A 80 -4.87 -3.27 9.96
N LEU A 81 -5.72 -2.24 9.93
CA LEU A 81 -6.95 -2.25 9.13
C LEU A 81 -6.66 -2.56 7.66
N TRP A 82 -5.66 -1.88 7.08
CA TRP A 82 -5.35 -1.98 5.66
C TRP A 82 -4.87 -3.37 5.28
N HIS A 83 -4.06 -4.02 6.13
CA HIS A 83 -3.64 -5.41 5.93
C HIS A 83 -4.85 -6.34 5.83
N ARG A 84 -5.75 -6.27 6.82
CA ARG A 84 -6.95 -7.11 6.87
C ARG A 84 -7.87 -6.88 5.67
N LEU A 85 -8.05 -5.62 5.24
CA LEU A 85 -8.85 -5.30 4.06
C LEU A 85 -8.21 -5.85 2.78
N LEU A 86 -6.90 -5.66 2.60
CA LEU A 86 -6.20 -6.18 1.43
C LEU A 86 -6.23 -7.70 1.36
N GLU A 87 -6.08 -8.40 2.48
CA GLU A 87 -6.16 -9.87 2.56
C GLU A 87 -7.57 -10.41 2.29
N ALA A 88 -8.62 -9.66 2.66
CA ALA A 88 -10.00 -10.07 2.39
C ALA A 88 -10.38 -9.93 0.91
N LEU A 89 -9.86 -8.92 0.20
CA LEU A 89 -10.28 -8.58 -1.17
C LEU A 89 -10.19 -9.73 -2.20
N PRO A 90 -9.17 -10.61 -2.21
CA PRO A 90 -9.08 -11.73 -3.15
C PRO A 90 -10.11 -12.84 -2.91
N ALA A 91 -10.54 -13.04 -1.67
CA ALA A 91 -11.48 -14.12 -1.31
C ALA A 91 -12.95 -13.77 -1.61
N LEU A 92 -13.24 -12.51 -1.91
CA LEU A 92 -14.60 -12.01 -2.10
C LEU A 92 -15.05 -12.12 -3.55
N ALA A 93 -16.31 -12.49 -3.76
CA ALA A 93 -16.96 -12.51 -5.06
C ALA A 93 -16.90 -11.13 -5.76
N PRO A 94 -16.74 -11.04 -7.09
CA PRO A 94 -16.61 -9.76 -7.80
C PRO A 94 -17.73 -8.74 -7.53
N THR A 95 -18.95 -9.20 -7.26
CA THR A 95 -20.13 -8.39 -6.96
C THR A 95 -20.19 -7.87 -5.53
N HIS A 96 -19.35 -8.40 -4.63
CA HIS A 96 -19.38 -8.08 -3.20
C HIS A 96 -19.15 -6.57 -2.95
N PRO A 97 -19.92 -5.91 -2.06
CA PRO A 97 -19.83 -4.46 -1.84
C PRO A 97 -18.42 -3.96 -1.49
N LEU A 98 -17.63 -4.75 -0.75
CA LEU A 98 -16.24 -4.40 -0.42
C LEU A 98 -15.31 -4.41 -1.64
N ARG A 99 -15.57 -5.25 -2.67
CA ARG A 99 -14.82 -5.21 -3.94
C ARG A 99 -15.09 -3.91 -4.68
N GLN A 100 -16.28 -3.34 -4.51
CA GLN A 100 -16.61 -2.05 -5.13
C GLN A 100 -15.76 -0.90 -4.58
N LEU A 101 -15.30 -1.04 -3.33
CA LEU A 101 -14.41 -0.11 -2.63
C LEU A 101 -12.92 -0.40 -2.85
N GLU A 102 -12.55 -1.42 -3.65
CA GLU A 102 -11.14 -1.82 -3.82
C GLU A 102 -10.24 -0.62 -4.17
N TYR A 103 -10.68 0.23 -5.12
CA TYR A 103 -9.90 1.40 -5.51
C TYR A 103 -9.69 2.36 -4.32
N ALA A 104 -10.76 2.67 -3.58
CA ALA A 104 -10.71 3.53 -2.40
C ALA A 104 -9.79 2.97 -1.31
N ILE A 105 -9.86 1.64 -1.07
CA ILE A 105 -9.02 0.92 -0.10
C ILE A 105 -7.55 0.98 -0.53
N CYS A 106 -7.25 0.68 -1.79
CA CYS A 106 -5.90 0.76 -2.34
C CYS A 106 -5.32 2.18 -2.21
N ARG A 107 -6.11 3.20 -2.57
CA ARG A 107 -5.72 4.61 -2.46
C ARG A 107 -5.49 5.06 -1.01
N ALA A 108 -6.33 4.63 -0.08
CA ALA A 108 -6.13 4.90 1.34
C ALA A 108 -4.88 4.19 1.88
N THR A 109 -4.62 2.98 1.39
CA THR A 109 -3.41 2.20 1.72
C THR A 109 -2.13 2.92 1.27
N ARG A 110 -2.11 3.61 0.12
CA ARG A 110 -0.95 4.43 -0.29
C ARG A 110 -0.56 5.45 0.77
N ARG A 111 -1.56 6.10 1.37
CA ARG A 111 -1.35 7.12 2.43
C ARG A 111 -0.89 6.47 3.74
N ALA A 112 -1.24 5.19 3.95
CA ALA A 112 -0.81 4.39 5.08
C ALA A 112 0.61 3.82 4.93
N ALA A 113 1.19 3.82 3.73
CA ALA A 113 2.45 3.13 3.43
C ALA A 113 3.61 3.48 4.38
N ARG A 114 3.72 4.74 4.82
CA ARG A 114 4.76 5.16 5.78
C ARG A 114 4.56 4.56 7.18
N ILE A 115 3.31 4.37 7.61
CA ILE A 115 2.97 3.84 8.93
C ILE A 115 2.95 2.31 8.89
N GLY A 116 2.39 1.71 7.83
CA GLY A 116 2.33 0.26 7.66
C GLY A 116 3.66 -0.40 7.31
N GLY A 117 4.64 0.38 6.83
CA GLY A 117 6.03 -0.04 6.67
C GLY A 117 6.23 -1.21 5.70
N MET A 118 7.31 -1.97 5.94
CA MET A 118 7.69 -3.13 5.13
C MET A 118 6.65 -4.25 5.10
N PRO A 119 5.96 -4.61 6.21
CA PRO A 119 4.94 -5.65 6.17
C PRO A 119 3.79 -5.33 5.21
N LEU A 120 3.36 -4.07 5.17
CA LEU A 120 2.32 -3.63 4.23
C LEU A 120 2.80 -3.69 2.77
N LEU A 121 4.03 -3.23 2.52
CA LEU A 121 4.64 -3.29 1.18
C LEU A 121 4.76 -4.73 0.67
N LEU A 122 5.21 -5.65 1.53
CA LEU A 122 5.31 -7.08 1.24
C LEU A 122 3.95 -7.67 0.88
N LEU A 123 2.92 -7.38 1.68
CA LEU A 123 1.57 -7.86 1.43
C LEU A 123 1.05 -7.38 0.08
N ILE A 124 1.19 -6.08 -0.23
CA ILE A 124 0.75 -5.52 -1.50
C ILE A 124 1.41 -6.22 -2.70
N ARG A 125 2.72 -6.47 -2.60
CA ARG A 125 3.49 -7.18 -3.63
C ARG A 125 3.06 -8.65 -3.76
N LYS A 126 2.85 -9.34 -2.63
CA LYS A 126 2.36 -10.73 -2.60
C LYS A 126 0.99 -10.86 -3.27
N LEU A 127 0.09 -9.91 -3.02
CA LEU A 127 -1.24 -9.87 -3.62
C LEU A 127 -1.26 -9.35 -5.07
N GLY A 128 -0.14 -8.79 -5.55
CA GLY A 128 -0.05 -8.16 -6.88
C GLY A 128 -0.89 -6.88 -7.03
N LEU A 129 -1.35 -6.27 -5.93
CA LEU A 129 -2.23 -5.09 -5.94
C LEU A 129 -1.44 -3.80 -6.12
N HIS A 130 -0.88 -3.58 -7.30
CA HIS A 130 0.05 -2.47 -7.55
C HIS A 130 -0.60 -1.09 -7.36
N THR A 131 -1.93 -0.98 -7.46
CA THR A 131 -2.68 0.24 -7.12
C THR A 131 -2.57 0.60 -5.63
N ALA A 132 -2.26 -0.32 -4.72
CA ALA A 132 -2.05 0.02 -3.31
C ALA A 132 -0.63 0.54 -3.02
N LEU A 133 0.31 0.44 -3.96
CA LEU A 133 1.66 0.96 -3.80
C LEU A 133 1.66 2.48 -3.80
N ASN A 134 2.48 3.08 -2.94
CA ASN A 134 2.64 4.53 -2.84
C ASN A 134 3.62 5.10 -3.88
N GLY A 135 3.82 4.41 -4.99
CA GLY A 135 4.72 4.79 -6.07
C GLY A 135 5.04 3.61 -6.99
N PRO A 136 5.82 3.85 -8.07
CA PRO A 136 6.16 2.82 -9.02
C PRO A 136 6.92 1.64 -8.38
N PRO A 137 6.59 0.38 -8.72
CA PRO A 137 7.18 -0.81 -8.11
C PRO A 137 8.71 -0.86 -8.19
N TRP A 138 9.31 -0.36 -9.27
CA TRP A 138 10.77 -0.34 -9.50
C TRP A 138 11.52 0.75 -8.72
N LEU A 139 10.80 1.69 -8.10
CA LEU A 139 11.39 2.69 -7.20
C LEU A 139 11.22 2.32 -5.73
N LEU A 140 10.37 1.34 -5.42
CA LEU A 140 10.09 0.88 -4.06
C LEU A 140 10.94 -0.35 -3.72
N PRO A 141 11.31 -0.53 -2.44
CA PRO A 141 12.04 -1.71 -2.00
C PRO A 141 11.34 -3.01 -2.42
N ASN A 142 12.11 -3.95 -2.97
CA ASN A 142 11.67 -5.30 -3.32
C ASN A 142 12.38 -6.33 -2.42
N PRO A 143 11.85 -6.57 -1.21
CA PRO A 143 12.43 -7.54 -0.27
C PRO A 143 12.42 -8.97 -0.81
N LEU A 144 11.44 -9.35 -1.64
CA LEU A 144 11.41 -10.68 -2.27
C LEU A 144 12.58 -10.86 -3.24
N LEU A 145 12.91 -9.82 -4.01
CA LEU A 145 14.10 -9.82 -4.86
C LEU A 145 15.37 -9.84 -4.00
N SER A 146 15.42 -9.08 -2.91
CA SER A 146 16.56 -9.10 -1.98
C SER A 146 16.84 -10.50 -1.43
N GLU A 147 15.80 -11.19 -0.96
CA GLU A 147 15.87 -12.58 -0.49
C GLU A 147 16.29 -13.56 -1.59
N MET A 148 15.75 -13.39 -2.80
CA MET A 148 16.13 -14.22 -3.95
C MET A 148 17.61 -14.06 -4.29
N LEU A 149 18.12 -12.81 -4.31
CA LEU A 149 19.53 -12.52 -4.58
C LEU A 149 20.43 -13.07 -3.47
N ALA A 150 20.02 -12.99 -2.21
CA ALA A 150 20.78 -13.51 -1.07
C ALA A 150 20.94 -15.04 -1.12
N ARG A 151 20.04 -15.76 -1.79
CA ARG A 151 20.07 -17.21 -1.95
C ARG A 151 20.88 -17.68 -3.17
N LEU A 152 21.26 -16.79 -4.08
CA LEU A 152 22.03 -17.18 -5.25
C LEU A 152 23.46 -17.57 -4.84
N PRO A 153 23.99 -18.71 -5.31
CA PRO A 153 25.37 -19.07 -5.04
C PRO A 153 26.32 -18.06 -5.72
N PRO A 154 27.47 -17.76 -5.11
CA PRO A 154 28.48 -16.93 -5.76
C PRO A 154 28.98 -17.61 -7.05
N PRO A 155 29.41 -16.82 -8.06
CA PRO A 155 29.95 -17.39 -9.29
C PRO A 155 31.20 -18.22 -8.99
N ARG A 156 31.35 -19.35 -9.67
CA ARG A 156 32.56 -20.19 -9.55
C ARG A 156 33.77 -19.40 -10.06
N LEU A 157 34.81 -19.30 -9.24
CA LEU A 157 36.05 -18.65 -9.59
C LEU A 157 37.02 -19.69 -10.15
N ALA A 158 37.21 -19.72 -11.47
CA ALA A 158 38.31 -20.46 -12.08
C ALA A 158 39.52 -19.52 -12.30
N PRO A 159 40.76 -20.01 -12.20
CA PRO A 159 41.97 -19.18 -12.29
C PRO A 159 42.30 -18.69 -13.72
N THR A 160 41.37 -18.80 -14.67
CA THR A 160 41.57 -18.32 -16.04
C THR A 160 41.16 -16.85 -16.17
N ARG A 161 41.86 -16.09 -17.01
CA ARG A 161 41.53 -14.67 -17.26
C ARG A 161 40.07 -14.48 -17.71
N ALA A 162 39.57 -15.38 -18.56
CA ALA A 162 38.18 -15.37 -19.03
C ALA A 162 37.18 -15.60 -17.90
N ALA A 163 37.44 -16.56 -17.00
CA ALA A 163 36.58 -16.81 -15.85
C ALA A 163 36.58 -15.65 -14.85
N ILE A 164 37.74 -15.01 -14.63
CA ILE A 164 37.84 -13.80 -13.80
C ILE A 164 37.02 -12.66 -14.41
N ALA A 165 37.09 -12.45 -15.74
CA ALA A 165 36.30 -11.43 -16.42
C ALA A 165 34.78 -11.70 -16.32
N ALA A 166 34.35 -12.95 -16.50
CA ALA A 166 32.97 -13.36 -16.36
C ALA A 166 32.46 -13.17 -14.92
N ALA A 167 33.25 -13.54 -13.91
CA ALA A 167 32.91 -13.34 -12.51
C ALA A 167 32.76 -11.85 -12.17
N ARG A 168 33.65 -10.98 -12.68
CA ARG A 168 33.52 -9.51 -12.50
C ARG A 168 32.22 -8.98 -13.10
N GLN A 169 31.84 -9.44 -14.28
CA GLN A 169 30.57 -9.04 -14.89
C GLN A 169 29.37 -9.53 -14.07
N HIS A 170 29.43 -10.76 -13.58
CA HIS A 170 28.39 -11.33 -12.72
C HIS A 170 28.22 -10.52 -11.42
N PHE A 171 29.31 -10.20 -10.72
CA PHE A 171 29.25 -9.37 -9.51
C PHE A 171 28.73 -7.96 -9.78
N LYS A 172 29.07 -7.35 -10.93
CA LYS A 172 28.47 -6.07 -11.35
C LYS A 172 26.95 -6.18 -11.50
N SER A 173 26.47 -7.26 -12.12
CA SER A 173 25.04 -7.52 -12.27
C SER A 173 24.35 -7.75 -10.92
N LEU A 174 24.93 -8.55 -10.02
CA LEU A 174 24.39 -8.74 -8.66
C LEU A 174 24.37 -7.43 -7.87
N ALA A 175 25.42 -6.62 -7.93
CA ALA A 175 25.47 -5.31 -7.28
C ALA A 175 24.44 -4.33 -7.86
N TRP A 176 24.16 -4.41 -9.17
CA TRP A 176 23.07 -3.63 -9.77
C TRP A 176 21.70 -4.12 -9.29
N LEU A 177 21.46 -5.43 -9.27
CA LEU A 177 20.21 -6.03 -8.80
C LEU A 177 19.96 -5.76 -7.32
N ALA A 178 20.99 -5.83 -6.48
CA ALA A 178 20.89 -5.50 -5.06
C ALA A 178 20.50 -4.03 -4.84
N ARG A 179 21.11 -3.11 -5.59
CA ARG A 179 20.72 -1.68 -5.57
C ARG A 179 19.29 -1.47 -6.06
N ALA A 180 18.85 -2.20 -7.08
CA ALA A 180 17.48 -2.15 -7.55
C ALA A 180 16.49 -2.70 -6.49
N ALA A 181 16.87 -3.77 -5.77
CA ALA A 181 16.07 -4.37 -4.71
C ALA A 181 15.87 -3.45 -3.50
N LEU A 182 16.84 -2.59 -3.18
CA LEU A 182 16.71 -1.61 -2.10
C LEU A 182 15.71 -0.49 -2.41
N GLY A 183 15.37 -0.28 -3.69
CA GLY A 183 14.56 0.87 -4.12
C GLY A 183 15.30 2.20 -3.98
N ARG A 184 14.57 3.31 -4.04
CA ARG A 184 15.12 4.66 -3.93
C ARG A 184 14.85 5.25 -2.54
N LYS A 185 15.85 5.94 -1.98
CA LYS A 185 15.72 6.68 -0.70
C LYS A 185 14.60 7.72 -0.73
N SER A 186 14.42 8.39 -1.88
CA SER A 186 13.36 9.37 -2.09
C SER A 186 12.77 9.20 -3.49
N ILE A 187 11.46 9.43 -3.59
CA ILE A 187 10.71 9.42 -4.84
C ILE A 187 10.16 10.82 -5.05
N PRO A 188 10.44 11.49 -6.19
CA PRO A 188 9.90 12.81 -6.49
C PRO A 188 8.37 12.83 -6.39
N ARG A 189 7.81 13.96 -5.91
CA ARG A 189 6.35 14.11 -5.72
C ARG A 189 5.58 13.88 -7.01
N VAL A 190 6.08 14.41 -8.13
CA VAL A 190 5.47 14.25 -9.47
C VAL A 190 5.32 12.76 -9.83
N VAL A 191 6.38 11.98 -9.66
CA VAL A 191 6.37 10.54 -9.93
C VAL A 191 5.45 9.79 -8.95
N ARG A 192 5.46 10.20 -7.68
CA ARG A 192 4.64 9.57 -6.63
C ARG A 192 3.14 9.78 -6.88
N TYR A 193 2.75 10.99 -7.24
CA TYR A 193 1.34 11.37 -7.40
C TYR A 193 0.81 11.06 -8.81
N GLY A 194 1.69 10.96 -9.81
CA GLY A 194 1.36 10.47 -11.14
C GLY A 194 1.24 8.94 -11.24
N TRP A 195 1.50 8.20 -10.15
CA TRP A 195 1.31 6.75 -10.12
C TRP A 195 -0.19 6.40 -10.16
N PRO A 196 -0.66 5.60 -11.15
CA PRO A 196 -2.08 5.26 -11.33
C PRO A 196 -2.63 4.49 -10.14
#